data_AF-X1PI80-F1
#
_entry.id   AF-X1PI80-F1
#
_cell.length_a   1.000
_cell.length_b   1.000
_cell.length_c   1.000
_cell.angle_alpha   90.00
_cell.angle_beta   90.00
_cell.angle_gamma   90.00
#
_symmetry.space_group_name_H-M   'P 1'
#
loop_
_entity.id
_entity.type
_entity.pdbx_description
1 polymer ?
#
loop_
_entity_poly.entity_id
_entity_poly.type
_entity_poly.pdbx_seq_one_letter_code
_entity_poly.pdbx_strand_id
1 'polypeptide(L)'
;MNKIIFSSWAGKVIDNRGLDADRYTEVDNLELPLKYDGHQVAAFISWNGLVVADDSVDVVDMARSYIQEVSKLACGQCTVGYNGVRVIAQILSKIASGQGSE
;
A
#
# COMPACT_ATOMS: atom_id res chain seq x y z
N MET A 1 -3.52 -2.03 21.21
CA MET A 1 -4.23 -1.26 20.16
C MET A 1 -3.22 -0.94 19.09
N ASN A 2 -3.48 -1.34 17.85
CA ASN A 2 -2.57 -1.04 16.76
C ASN A 2 -2.95 0.32 16.22
N LYS A 3 -2.12 1.32 16.50
CA LYS A 3 -2.32 2.69 16.01
C LYS A 3 -2.19 2.67 14.50
N ILE A 4 -3.31 2.80 13.78
CA ILE A 4 -3.31 2.93 12.33
C ILE A 4 -3.34 4.41 11.98
N ILE A 5 -2.41 4.84 11.14
CA ILE A 5 -2.30 6.21 10.65
C ILE A 5 -3.22 6.42 9.46
N PHE A 6 -3.28 5.44 8.55
CA PHE A 6 -4.14 5.49 7.37
C PHE A 6 -4.60 4.09 6.98
N SER A 7 -5.85 3.97 6.53
CA SER A 7 -6.39 2.75 5.95
C SER A 7 -7.38 3.08 4.84
N SER A 8 -7.36 2.32 3.75
CA SER A 8 -8.43 2.24 2.74
C SER A 8 -9.04 0.85 2.66
N TRP A 9 -8.75 -0.01 3.65
CA TRP A 9 -9.05 -1.43 3.62
C TRP A 9 -10.56 -1.70 3.50
N ALA A 10 -10.92 -2.67 2.67
CA ALA A 10 -12.30 -3.09 2.43
C ALA A 10 -13.25 -1.93 2.03
N GLY A 11 -12.71 -0.91 1.36
CA GLY A 11 -13.48 0.25 0.89
C GLY A 11 -13.84 1.27 1.97
N LYS A 12 -13.38 1.10 3.22
CA LYS A 12 -13.54 2.10 4.28
C LYS A 12 -12.25 2.91 4.42
N VAL A 13 -12.35 4.23 4.23
CA VAL A 13 -11.22 5.13 4.44
C VAL A 13 -11.20 5.61 5.88
N ILE A 14 -10.06 5.43 6.54
CA ILE A 14 -9.74 5.98 7.86
C ILE A 14 -8.43 6.74 7.71
N ASP A 15 -8.44 8.00 8.11
CA ASP A 15 -7.29 8.89 8.00
C ASP A 15 -7.06 9.58 9.34
N ASN A 16 -6.04 9.13 10.05
CA ASN A 16 -5.61 9.65 11.34
C ASN A 16 -4.33 10.52 11.21
N ARG A 17 -3.92 10.86 9.99
CA ARG A 17 -2.72 11.69 9.75
C ARG A 17 -2.89 13.06 10.41
N GLY A 18 -1.85 13.51 11.11
CA GLY A 18 -1.83 14.79 11.79
C GLY A 18 -2.74 14.88 13.03
N LEU A 19 -3.36 13.78 13.45
CA LEU A 19 -4.11 13.72 14.70
C LEU A 19 -3.21 13.25 15.85
N ASP A 20 -3.57 13.65 17.07
CA ASP A 20 -3.03 13.06 18.29
C ASP A 20 -3.61 11.66 18.53
N ALA A 21 -2.83 10.80 19.20
CA ALA A 21 -3.14 9.37 19.32
C ALA A 21 -4.46 9.06 20.07
N ASP A 22 -4.92 9.98 20.91
CA ASP A 22 -6.19 9.90 21.65
C ASP A 22 -7.42 10.17 20.76
N ARG A 23 -7.21 10.72 19.56
CA ARG A 23 -8.24 11.06 18.58
C ARG A 23 -8.32 10.08 17.42
N TYR A 24 -7.58 8.98 17.47
CA TYR A 24 -7.53 8.01 16.37
C TYR A 24 -8.86 7.29 16.23
N THR A 25 -9.38 7.26 15.01
CA THR A 25 -10.47 6.37 14.64
C THR A 25 -9.91 4.97 14.46
N GLU A 26 -10.51 3.98 15.13
CA GLU A 26 -10.09 2.59 14.99
C GLU A 26 -10.51 1.99 13.63
N VAL A 27 -9.69 1.07 13.14
CA VAL A 27 -10.02 0.28 11.95
C VAL A 27 -10.80 -0.95 12.38
N ASP A 28 -12.10 -0.95 12.08
CA ASP A 28 -12.97 -2.11 12.28
C ASP A 28 -12.53 -3.27 11.38
N ASN A 29 -12.67 -4.50 11.88
CA ASN A 29 -12.50 -5.74 11.10
C ASN A 29 -11.18 -5.80 10.31
N LEU A 30 -10.08 -5.37 10.92
CA LEU A 30 -8.75 -5.58 10.36
C LEU A 30 -8.36 -7.06 10.50
N GLU A 31 -8.86 -7.90 9.58
CA GLU A 31 -8.53 -9.33 9.49
C GLU A 31 -7.07 -9.58 9.05
N LEU A 32 -6.33 -8.50 8.76
CA LEU A 32 -4.93 -8.57 8.41
C LEU A 32 -4.06 -8.81 9.64
N PRO A 33 -3.18 -9.81 9.61
CA PRO A 33 -2.23 -9.97 10.68
C PRO A 33 -1.20 -8.83 10.57
N LEU A 34 -1.31 -7.82 11.45
CA LEU A 34 -0.27 -6.80 11.65
C LEU A 34 1.03 -7.37 12.26
N LYS A 35 1.16 -8.70 12.24
CA LYS A 35 2.36 -9.45 12.53
C LYS A 35 2.51 -10.53 11.48
N TYR A 36 3.67 -10.58 10.82
CA TYR A 36 3.99 -11.62 9.86
C TYR A 36 5.34 -12.21 10.23
N ASP A 37 5.41 -13.55 10.35
CA ASP A 37 6.63 -14.29 10.68
C ASP A 37 7.40 -13.74 11.91
N GLY A 38 6.67 -13.37 12.96
CA GLY A 38 7.26 -12.78 14.18
C GLY A 38 7.64 -11.29 14.08
N HIS A 39 7.52 -10.68 12.90
CA HIS A 39 7.77 -9.26 12.68
C HIS A 39 6.48 -8.44 12.73
N GLN A 40 6.54 -7.22 13.27
CA GLN A 40 5.44 -6.27 13.16
C GLN A 40 5.38 -5.73 11.74
N VAL A 41 4.18 -5.58 11.19
CA VAL A 41 3.97 -5.04 9.86
C VAL A 41 3.74 -3.53 9.95
N ALA A 42 4.67 -2.75 9.41
CA ALA A 42 4.62 -1.28 9.39
C ALA A 42 3.54 -0.74 8.43
N ALA A 43 3.37 -1.40 7.29
CA ALA A 43 2.29 -1.13 6.35
C ALA A 43 2.01 -2.38 5.51
N PHE A 44 0.80 -2.44 4.97
CA PHE A 44 0.33 -3.55 4.14
C PHE A 44 -0.45 -3.00 2.95
N ILE A 45 -0.25 -3.60 1.77
CA ILE A 45 -0.99 -3.28 0.54
C ILE A 45 -1.41 -4.57 -0.13
N SER A 46 -2.64 -4.59 -0.63
CA SER A 46 -3.19 -5.68 -1.43
C SER A 46 -4.30 -5.17 -2.34
N TRP A 47 -4.95 -6.08 -3.06
CA TRP A 47 -6.08 -5.77 -3.93
C TRP A 47 -7.28 -5.14 -3.19
N ASN A 48 -7.42 -5.40 -1.89
CA ASN A 48 -8.53 -4.90 -1.06
C ASN A 48 -8.21 -3.58 -0.34
N GLY A 49 -7.12 -2.90 -0.69
CA GLY A 49 -6.71 -1.62 -0.13
C GLY A 49 -5.34 -1.66 0.55
N LEU A 50 -5.06 -0.62 1.33
CA LEU A 50 -3.80 -0.48 2.06
C LEU A 50 -4.02 -0.02 3.49
N VAL A 51 -3.06 -0.32 4.35
CA VAL A 51 -3.04 0.00 5.77
C VAL A 51 -1.64 0.46 6.14
N VAL A 52 -1.52 1.60 6.82
CA VAL A 52 -0.26 2.18 7.27
C VAL A 52 -0.33 2.37 8.78
N ALA A 53 0.53 1.65 9.51
CA ALA A 53 0.63 1.71 10.97
C ALA A 53 1.85 2.51 11.44
N ASP A 54 2.81 2.78 10.56
CA ASP A 54 4.04 3.52 10.84
C ASP A 54 4.18 4.71 9.89
N ASP A 55 4.50 5.90 10.41
CA ASP A 55 4.62 7.14 9.65
C ASP A 55 5.94 7.24 8.89
N SER A 56 6.91 6.36 9.18
CA SER A 56 8.18 6.27 8.46
C SER A 56 8.06 5.59 7.09
N VAL A 57 6.88 5.06 6.74
CA VAL A 57 6.67 4.30 5.50
C VAL A 57 6.55 5.24 4.29
N ASP A 58 7.41 5.03 3.30
CA ASP A 58 7.23 5.61 1.98
C ASP A 58 6.13 4.83 1.22
N VAL A 59 4.94 5.42 1.16
CA VAL A 59 3.77 4.82 0.50
C VAL A 59 3.96 4.68 -1.02
N VAL A 60 4.75 5.57 -1.64
CA VAL A 60 5.05 5.50 -3.08
C VAL A 60 5.96 4.31 -3.36
N ASP A 61 7.02 4.14 -2.55
CA ASP A 61 7.93 2.99 -2.68
C ASP A 61 7.23 1.66 -2.37
N MET A 62 6.33 1.65 -1.38
CA MET A 62 5.48 0.49 -1.10
C MET A 62 4.61 0.12 -2.32
N ALA A 63 3.94 1.10 -2.94
CA ALA A 63 3.13 0.87 -4.14
C ALA A 63 3.98 0.39 -5.33
N ARG A 64 5.17 0.97 -5.51
CA ARG A 64 6.15 0.54 -6.52
C ARG A 64 6.53 -0.93 -6.31
N SER A 65 6.87 -1.31 -5.09
CA SER A 65 7.27 -2.68 -4.73
C SER A 65 6.13 -3.67 -4.96
N TYR A 66 4.90 -3.32 -4.57
CA TYR A 66 3.72 -4.13 -4.82
C TYR A 66 3.49 -4.40 -6.32
N ILE A 67 3.48 -3.35 -7.14
CA ILE A 67 3.21 -3.53 -8.58
C ILE A 67 4.35 -4.28 -9.28
N GLN A 68 5.59 -4.16 -8.79
CA GLN A 68 6.72 -4.94 -9.31
C GLN A 68 6.50 -6.44 -9.10
N GLU A 69 6.03 -6.87 -7.92
CA GLU A 69 5.67 -8.27 -7.68
C GLU A 69 4.46 -8.70 -8.51
N VAL A 70 3.41 -7.88 -8.61
CA VAL A 70 2.24 -8.17 -9.47
C VAL A 70 2.67 -8.34 -10.93
N SER A 71 3.62 -7.54 -11.42
CA SER A 71 4.09 -7.62 -12.81
C SER A 71 4.74 -8.97 -13.13
N LYS A 72 5.34 -9.65 -12.14
CA LYS A 72 5.92 -11.00 -12.31
C LYS A 72 4.84 -12.08 -12.44
N LEU A 73 3.65 -11.83 -11.92
CA LEU A 73 2.50 -12.74 -11.96
C LEU A 73 1.65 -12.56 -13.23
N ALA A 74 1.96 -11.55 -14.07
CA ALA A 74 1.19 -11.29 -15.27
C ALA A 74 1.35 -12.42 -16.31
N CYS A 75 0.27 -13.17 -16.54
CA CYS A 75 0.28 -14.39 -17.38
C CYS A 75 0.37 -14.16 -18.89
N GLY A 76 0.21 -12.92 -19.37
CA GLY A 76 0.30 -12.60 -20.80
C GLY A 76 -0.96 -12.84 -21.63
N GLN A 77 -2.06 -13.32 -21.04
CA GLN A 77 -3.32 -13.61 -21.77
C GLN A 77 -3.95 -12.36 -22.40
N CYS A 78 -3.84 -11.20 -21.74
CA CYS A 78 -4.34 -9.94 -22.26
C CYS A 78 -3.20 -8.92 -22.39
N THR A 79 -3.10 -8.28 -23.56
CA THR A 79 -2.09 -7.26 -23.86
C THR A 79 -2.14 -6.11 -22.85
N VAL A 80 -3.36 -5.71 -22.45
CA VAL A 80 -3.58 -4.62 -21.47
C VAL A 80 -3.09 -5.03 -20.08
N GLY A 81 -3.38 -6.25 -19.63
CA GLY A 81 -2.91 -6.72 -18.32
C GLY A 81 -1.39 -6.86 -18.28
N TYR A 82 -0.79 -7.46 -19.31
CA TYR A 82 0.65 -7.69 -19.35
C TYR A 82 1.49 -6.41 -19.51
N ASN A 83 1.12 -5.54 -20.45
CA ASN A 83 1.85 -4.29 -20.66
C ASN A 83 1.45 -3.21 -19.65
N GLY A 84 0.18 -3.16 -19.25
CA GLY A 84 -0.34 -2.14 -18.33
C GLY A 84 0.36 -2.17 -16.97
N VAL A 85 0.51 -3.35 -16.36
CA VAL A 85 1.23 -3.46 -15.07
C VAL A 85 2.69 -3.02 -15.17
N ARG A 86 3.35 -3.24 -16.32
CA ARG A 86 4.72 -2.80 -16.56
C ARG A 86 4.82 -1.29 -16.72
N VAL A 87 3.87 -0.67 -17.42
CA VAL A 87 3.78 0.79 -17.53
C VAL A 87 3.56 1.42 -16.16
N ILE A 88 2.64 0.87 -15.35
CA ILE A 88 2.39 1.34 -13.97
C ILE A 88 3.67 1.21 -13.13
N ALA A 89 4.37 0.08 -13.19
CA ALA A 89 5.63 -0.12 -12.48
C ALA A 89 6.72 0.87 -12.90
N GLN A 90 6.80 1.20 -14.19
CA GLN A 90 7.74 2.20 -14.69
C GLN A 90 7.40 3.60 -14.18
N ILE A 91 6.12 3.99 -14.21
CA ILE A 91 5.66 5.29 -13.70
C ILE A 91 5.98 5.41 -12.21
N LEU A 92 5.62 4.42 -11.40
CA LEU A 92 5.91 4.44 -9.96
C LEU A 92 7.41 4.46 -9.66
N SER A 93 8.24 3.79 -10.48
CA SER A 93 9.70 3.85 -10.35
C SER A 93 10.27 5.23 -10.66
N LYS A 94 9.72 5.93 -11.67
CA LYS A 94 10.09 7.33 -11.94
C LYS A 94 9.69 8.25 -10.79
N ILE A 95 8.48 8.10 -10.25
CA ILE A 95 8.02 8.92 -9.12
C ILE A 95 8.92 8.68 -7.90
N ALA A 96 9.17 7.42 -7.53
CA ALA A 96 10.01 7.06 -6.39
C ALA A 96 11.48 7.53 -6.54
N SER A 97 11.97 7.73 -7.76
CA SER A 97 13.33 8.23 -8.02
C SER A 97 13.42 9.75 -8.21
N GLY A 98 12.33 10.49 -7.96
CA GLY A 98 12.29 11.94 -8.16
C GLY A 98 12.28 12.38 -9.63
N GLN A 99 11.95 11.46 -10.55
CA GLN A 99 11.89 11.68 -12.00
C GLN A 99 10.44 11.66 -12.53
N GLY A 100 9.45 11.78 -11.63
CA GLY A 100 8.03 11.87 -12.01
C GLY A 100 7.73 13.13 -12.80
N SER A 101 6.81 13.04 -13.75
CA SER A 101 6.32 14.16 -14.56
C SER A 101 4.81 14.00 -14.80
N GLU A 102 4.13 15.11 -15.07
CA GLU A 102 2.72 15.14 -15.51
C GLU A 102 2.55 14.66 -16.95
#